data_AF-T1A2R3-F1
#
_entry.id   AF-T1A2R3-F1
#
_cell.length_a   1.000
_cell.length_b   1.000
_cell.length_c   1.000
_cell.angle_alpha   90.00
_cell.angle_beta   90.00
_cell.angle_gamma   90.00
#
_symmetry.space_group_name_H-M   'P 1'
#
loop_
_entity.id
_entity.type
_entity.pdbx_description
1 polymer ?
#
loop_
_entity_poly.entity_id
_entity_poly.type
_entity_poly.pdbx_seq_one_letter_code
_entity_poly.pdbx_strand_id
1 'polypeptide(L)'
;MGPRPSVNRLGQAYIQYEIPKVFLVRAGNQELNTPWMNGSDSRMIPASYQGVFAEVSPYCDLHFYGMRITQWASRTSGSYYRDNLFYPASFDGDPMYGGSAQLSPNAPRK
;
A
#
# COMPACT_ATOMS: atom_id res chain seq x y z
N MET A 1 -16.86 15.95 -13.23
CA MET A 1 -15.37 15.94 -13.16
C MET A 1 -14.89 17.30 -13.66
N GLY A 2 -14.05 18.01 -12.90
CA GLY A 2 -13.64 19.39 -13.20
C GLY A 2 -12.31 19.48 -13.98
N PRO A 3 -11.99 20.66 -14.57
CA PRO A 3 -10.86 20.87 -15.49
C PRO A 3 -9.45 20.87 -14.85
N ARG A 4 -9.32 20.38 -13.61
CA ARG A 4 -8.06 20.31 -12.85
C ARG A 4 -7.66 18.84 -12.67
N PRO A 5 -6.36 18.51 -12.58
CA PRO A 5 -5.93 17.13 -12.33
C PRO A 5 -6.55 16.62 -11.02
N SER A 6 -7.45 15.64 -11.15
CA SER A 6 -8.08 14.95 -10.03
C SER A 6 -7.46 13.57 -9.89
N VAL A 7 -6.94 13.26 -8.71
CA VAL A 7 -6.49 11.91 -8.36
C VAL A 7 -7.63 11.25 -7.60
N ASN A 8 -8.23 10.21 -8.19
CA ASN A 8 -9.30 9.43 -7.56
C ASN A 8 -8.89 7.95 -7.57
N ARG A 9 -9.07 7.25 -6.43
CA ARG A 9 -8.75 5.81 -6.30
C ARG A 9 -9.76 5.13 -5.38
N LEU A 10 -10.05 3.86 -5.64
CA LEU A 10 -10.69 2.98 -4.67
C LEU A 10 -9.67 2.56 -3.58
N GLY A 11 -9.60 3.36 -2.51
CA GLY A 11 -8.61 3.24 -1.44
C GLY A 11 -8.80 1.99 -0.56
N GLN A 12 -10.05 1.67 -0.22
CA GLN A 12 -10.38 0.52 0.63
C GLN A 12 -11.46 -0.33 -0.05
N ALA A 13 -11.10 -1.57 -0.37
CA ALA A 13 -11.97 -2.60 -0.91
C ALA A 13 -11.36 -3.95 -0.52
N TYR A 14 -11.77 -4.48 0.62
CA TYR A 14 -11.24 -5.71 1.20
C TYR A 14 -12.34 -6.57 1.79
N ILE A 15 -12.07 -7.87 1.86
CA ILE A 15 -12.86 -8.83 2.63
C ILE A 15 -12.17 -9.00 3.98
N GLN A 16 -12.94 -8.93 5.07
CA GLN A 16 -12.47 -9.12 6.42
C GLN A 16 -13.17 -10.30 7.08
N TYR A 17 -12.39 -11.13 7.77
CA TYR A 17 -12.88 -12.15 8.69
C TYR A 17 -12.21 -11.97 10.04
N GLU A 18 -12.99 -12.01 11.11
CA GLU A 18 -12.53 -11.74 12.46
C GLU A 18 -13.12 -12.73 13.45
N ILE A 19 -12.27 -13.23 14.34
CA ILE A 19 -12.63 -13.89 15.59
C ILE A 19 -12.18 -12.95 16.71
N PRO A 20 -13.12 -12.36 17.47
CA PRO A 20 -12.80 -11.34 18.46
C PRO A 20 -11.66 -11.76 19.37
N LYS A 21 -10.65 -10.89 19.50
CA LYS A 21 -9.45 -11.06 20.35
C LYS A 21 -8.51 -12.20 20.00
N VAL A 22 -8.78 -12.99 18.95
CA VAL A 22 -7.96 -14.16 18.59
C VAL A 22 -7.39 -14.03 17.18
N PHE A 23 -8.19 -13.59 16.22
CA PHE A 23 -7.78 -13.64 14.82
C PHE A 23 -8.45 -12.56 13.99
N LEU A 24 -7.69 -11.94 13.11
CA LEU A 24 -8.17 -11.01 12.10
C LEU A 24 -7.45 -11.33 10.80
N VAL A 25 -8.19 -11.45 9.70
CA VAL A 25 -7.61 -11.52 8.36
C VAL A 25 -8.36 -10.58 7.42
N ARG A 26 -7.59 -9.85 6.63
CA ARG A 26 -8.08 -8.90 5.63
C ARG A 26 -7.35 -9.12 4.32
N ALA A 27 -8.10 -9.23 3.22
CA ALA A 27 -7.56 -9.42 1.88
C ALA A 27 -8.18 -8.40 0.92
N GLY A 28 -7.32 -7.62 0.24
CA GLY A 28 -7.73 -6.63 -0.74
C GLY A 28 -6.97 -5.31 -0.58
N ASN A 29 -7.61 -4.24 -1.05
CA ASN A 29 -7.12 -2.88 -0.94
C ASN A 29 -7.45 -2.37 0.46
N GLN A 30 -6.45 -2.07 1.28
CA GLN A 30 -6.64 -1.70 2.67
C GLN A 30 -5.61 -0.69 3.14
N GLU A 31 -5.98 0.11 4.12
CA GLU A 31 -5.02 0.88 4.89
C GLU A 31 -4.52 0.03 6.05
N LEU A 32 -3.21 0.04 6.23
CA LEU A 32 -2.54 -0.69 7.30
C LEU A 32 -1.94 0.33 8.25
N ASN A 33 -2.21 0.13 9.53
CA ASN A 33 -1.58 0.87 10.62
C ASN A 33 -0.82 -0.14 11.49
N THR A 34 0.37 -0.50 11.02
CA THR A 34 1.31 -1.39 11.70
C THR A 34 2.62 -0.65 11.88
N PRO A 35 3.50 -1.08 12.82
CA PRO A 35 4.81 -0.46 12.98
C PRO A 35 5.67 -0.48 11.69
N TRP A 36 5.43 -1.44 10.80
CA TRP A 36 6.18 -1.65 9.56
C TRP A 36 5.57 -0.96 8.35
N MET A 37 4.25 -0.81 8.37
CA MET A 37 3.46 -0.24 7.28
C MET A 37 2.43 0.69 7.87
N ASN A 38 2.59 1.98 7.59
CA ASN A 38 1.71 3.00 8.07
C ASN A 38 1.12 3.77 6.89
N GLY A 39 -0.21 3.92 6.90
CA GLY A 39 -0.89 4.85 6.01
C GLY A 39 -0.44 6.27 6.35
N SER A 40 0.50 6.82 5.58
CA SER A 40 0.91 8.22 5.69
C SER A 40 -0.27 9.14 5.37
N ASP A 41 -1.08 9.47 6.38
CA ASP A 41 -2.34 10.22 6.29
C ASP A 41 -2.16 11.73 6.53
N SER A 42 -1.11 12.32 5.95
CA SER A 42 -0.82 13.76 6.08
C SER A 42 -1.41 14.62 4.95
N ARG A 43 -2.19 14.02 4.03
CA ARG A 43 -2.70 14.67 2.81
C ARG A 43 -4.09 14.11 2.42
N MET A 44 -4.65 14.60 1.32
CA MET A 44 -6.04 14.32 0.92
C MET A 44 -6.38 12.85 0.63
N ILE A 45 -5.40 11.99 0.33
CA ILE A 45 -5.62 10.55 0.10
C ILE A 45 -4.55 9.78 0.87
N PRO A 46 -4.93 8.86 1.78
CA PRO A 46 -3.99 8.04 2.51
C PRO A 46 -3.28 7.04 1.58
N ALA A 47 -2.07 6.66 1.98
CA ALA A 47 -1.40 5.53 1.34
C ALA A 47 -2.14 4.24 1.69
N SER A 48 -2.50 3.45 0.69
CA SER A 48 -3.13 2.14 0.89
C SER A 48 -2.34 1.05 0.18
N TYR A 49 -2.58 -0.17 0.61
CA TYR A 49 -1.82 -1.35 0.24
C TYR A 49 -2.77 -2.41 -0.28
N GLN A 50 -2.39 -3.04 -1.39
CA GLN A 50 -3.08 -4.21 -1.89
C GLN A 50 -2.35 -5.46 -1.42
N GLY A 51 -3.08 -6.32 -0.72
CA GLY A 51 -2.52 -7.59 -0.27
C GLY A 51 -3.34 -8.25 0.82
N VAL A 52 -2.70 -9.18 1.49
CA VAL A 52 -3.27 -9.93 2.62
C VAL A 52 -2.56 -9.49 3.89
N PHE A 53 -3.36 -9.22 4.91
CA PHE A 53 -2.94 -8.94 6.28
C PHE A 53 -3.64 -9.92 7.20
N ALA A 54 -2.89 -10.55 8.09
CA ALA A 54 -3.41 -11.42 9.12
C ALA A 54 -2.77 -11.05 10.45
N GLU A 55 -3.57 -11.07 11.50
CA GLU A 55 -3.16 -10.90 12.88
C GLU A 55 -3.73 -12.06 13.69
N VAL A 56 -2.89 -12.68 14.51
CA VAL A 56 -3.33 -13.71 15.46
C VAL A 56 -2.81 -13.37 16.84
N SER A 57 -3.70 -13.42 17.81
CA SER A 57 -3.44 -13.12 19.22
C SER A 57 -3.82 -14.34 20.06
N PRO A 58 -2.96 -15.36 20.15
CA PRO A 58 -3.28 -16.60 20.86
C PRO A 58 -3.32 -16.43 22.39
N TYR A 59 -2.71 -15.37 22.92
CA TYR A 59 -2.65 -15.05 24.34
C TYR A 59 -2.78 -13.54 24.55
N CYS A 60 -3.20 -13.12 25.74
CA CYS A 60 -3.34 -11.70 26.09
C CYS A 60 -2.00 -10.98 25.85
N ASP A 61 -2.05 -9.86 25.11
CA ASP A 61 -0.93 -8.98 24.76
C ASP A 61 0.15 -9.56 23.83
N LEU A 62 -0.02 -10.78 23.31
CA LEU A 62 0.88 -11.35 22.30
C LEU A 62 0.24 -11.30 20.92
N HIS A 63 0.73 -10.40 20.07
CA HIS A 63 0.23 -10.20 18.71
C HIS A 63 1.25 -10.67 17.67
N PHE A 64 0.85 -11.62 16.83
CA PHE A 64 1.61 -12.01 15.66
C PHE A 64 0.98 -11.40 14.41
N TYR A 65 1.79 -10.69 13.64
CA TYR A 65 1.38 -10.05 12.41
C TYR A 65 2.05 -10.73 11.22
N GLY A 66 1.24 -11.14 10.25
CA GLY A 66 1.68 -11.62 8.95
C GLY A 66 1.10 -10.74 7.85
N MET A 67 1.94 -10.29 6.93
CA MET A 67 1.47 -9.49 5.80
C MET A 67 2.18 -9.86 4.51
N ARG A 68 1.43 -9.91 3.42
CA ARG A 68 1.95 -10.07 2.07
C ARG A 68 1.32 -9.01 1.19
N ILE A 69 2.11 -8.00 0.87
CA ILE A 69 1.69 -6.88 0.04
C ILE A 69 2.26 -7.06 -1.36
N THR A 70 1.40 -6.96 -2.36
CA THR A 70 1.74 -7.15 -3.77
C THR A 70 1.86 -5.83 -4.49
N GLN A 71 1.08 -4.83 -4.09
CA GLN A 71 1.07 -3.50 -4.70
C GLN A 71 0.83 -2.45 -3.62
N TRP A 72 1.32 -1.24 -3.87
CA TRP A 72 1.11 -0.09 -2.99
C TRP A 72 0.64 1.09 -3.82
N ALA A 73 -0.16 1.96 -3.21
CA ALA A 73 -0.60 3.18 -3.85
C ALA A 73 -0.21 4.37 -2.97
N SER A 74 0.64 5.24 -3.52
CA SER A 74 1.07 6.46 -2.85
C SER A 74 -0.08 7.44 -2.69
N ARG A 75 0.13 8.42 -1.81
CA ARG A 75 -0.76 9.58 -1.58
C ARG A 75 -0.96 10.50 -2.79
N THR A 76 -0.16 10.32 -3.85
CA THR A 76 -0.27 11.05 -5.13
C THR A 76 -0.57 10.12 -6.32
N SER A 77 -0.76 8.83 -6.07
CA SER A 77 -0.98 7.82 -7.11
C SER A 77 -2.47 7.53 -7.30
N GLY A 78 -2.94 7.57 -8.54
CA GLY A 78 -4.33 7.19 -8.90
C GLY A 78 -4.59 5.68 -8.91
N SER A 79 -3.54 4.86 -8.96
CA SER A 79 -3.59 3.39 -9.02
C SER A 79 -2.60 2.74 -8.06
N TYR A 80 -2.67 1.40 -7.98
CA TYR A 80 -1.75 0.55 -7.21
C TYR A 80 -0.63 0.06 -8.12
N TYR A 81 0.62 0.17 -7.63
CA TYR A 81 1.82 -0.12 -8.39
C TYR A 81 2.72 -1.10 -7.62
N ARG A 82 3.57 -1.85 -8.34
CA ARG A 82 4.49 -2.83 -7.75
C ARG A 82 5.82 -2.22 -7.34
N ASP A 83 6.00 -0.94 -7.62
CA ASP A 83 7.26 -0.22 -7.65
C ASP A 83 7.69 0.12 -6.21
N ASN A 84 8.11 -0.89 -5.46
CA ASN A 84 8.63 -0.72 -4.11
C ASN A 84 10.15 -0.49 -4.13
N LEU A 85 10.69 -0.07 -2.98
CA LEU A 85 12.12 0.20 -2.76
C LEU A 85 13.05 -1.04 -2.98
N PHE A 86 12.49 -2.25 -3.07
CA PHE A 86 13.19 -3.52 -3.21
C PHE A 86 13.27 -4.03 -4.65
N TYR A 87 12.49 -3.45 -5.56
CA TYR A 87 12.68 -3.67 -6.99
C TYR A 87 13.63 -2.60 -7.52
N PRO A 88 14.54 -2.92 -8.46
CA PRO A 88 15.18 -1.87 -9.24
C PRO A 88 14.04 -1.00 -9.79
N ALA A 89 14.16 0.32 -9.62
CA ALA A 89 13.15 1.26 -10.10
C ALA A 89 13.08 1.17 -11.63
N SER A 90 12.37 0.16 -12.12
CA SER A 90 12.09 -0.04 -13.53
C SER A 90 10.94 0.89 -13.85
N PHE A 91 11.21 1.85 -14.73
CA PHE A 91 10.22 2.75 -15.24
C PHE A 91 9.29 1.99 -16.20
N ASP A 92 8.06 1.70 -15.77
CA ASP A 92 7.01 1.07 -16.59
C ASP A 92 6.02 2.13 -17.13
N GLY A 93 6.55 3.28 -17.57
CA GLY A 93 5.73 4.41 -18.05
C GLY A 93 4.98 5.17 -16.95
N ASP A 94 5.08 4.77 -15.69
CA ASP A 94 4.38 5.39 -14.58
C ASP A 94 5.06 6.67 -14.07
N PRO A 95 4.30 7.73 -13.74
CA PRO A 95 4.86 8.93 -13.14
C PRO A 95 5.44 8.60 -11.75
N MET A 96 6.70 8.97 -11.50
CA MET A 96 7.32 8.76 -10.20
C MET A 96 6.65 9.64 -9.14
N TYR A 97 5.97 9.01 -8.18
CA TYR A 97 5.16 9.70 -7.18
C TYR A 97 5.84 9.65 -5.79
N GLY A 98 6.66 10.66 -5.49
CA GLY A 98 7.08 10.96 -4.10
C GLY A 98 8.50 10.55 -3.69
N GLY A 99 9.49 10.64 -4.56
CA GLY A 99 10.92 10.57 -4.24
C GLY A 99 11.73 11.43 -5.21
N SER A 100 12.97 11.79 -4.86
CA SER A 100 13.90 12.46 -5.77
C SER A 100 14.03 11.63 -7.04
N ALA A 101 13.38 12.10 -8.11
CA ALA A 101 13.30 11.44 -9.40
C ALA A 101 14.63 11.55 -10.16
N GLN A 102 15.65 10.85 -9.68
CA GLN A 102 16.81 10.52 -10.49
C GLN A 102 16.89 9.00 -10.58
N LEU A 103 16.10 8.45 -11.52
CA LEU A 103 16.49 7.20 -12.13
C LEU A 103 17.86 7.42 -12.77
N SER A 104 18.79 6.52 -12.51
CA SER A 104 20.07 6.52 -13.23
C SER A 104 19.77 6.50 -14.74
N PRO A 105 20.50 7.24 -15.58
CA PRO A 105 20.36 7.17 -17.04
C PRO A 105 20.45 5.75 -17.60
N ASN A 106 21.02 4.82 -16.83
CA ASN A 106 21.18 3.41 -17.17
C ASN A 106 20.06 2.51 -16.64
N ALA A 107 18.95 3.05 -16.14
CA ALA A 107 17.83 2.23 -15.69
C ALA A 107 17.26 1.43 -16.89
N PRO A 108 17.24 0.09 -16.82
CA PRO A 108 16.76 -0.72 -17.94
C PRO A 108 15.28 -0.46 -18.19
N ARG A 109 14.94 -0.12 -19.43
CA ARG A 109 13.56 -0.16 -19.93
C ARG A 109 13.18 -1.61 -20.18
N LYS A 110 11.99 -2.01 -19.77
CA LYS A 110 11.36 -3.24 -20.26
C LYS A 110 10.52 -2.94 -21.48
#